data_AF-A0AAP6BNT2-F1
#
_entry.id   AF-A0AAP6BNT2-F1
#
_cell.length_a   1.000
_cell.length_b   1.000
_cell.length_c   1.000
_cell.angle_alpha   90.00
_cell.angle_beta   90.00
_cell.angle_gamma   90.00
#
_symmetry.space_group_name_H-M   'P 1'
#
loop_
_entity.id
_entity.type
_entity.pdbx_description
1 polymer ?
#
loop_
_entity_poly.entity_id
_entity_poly.type
_entity_poly.pdbx_seq_one_letter_code
_entity_poly.pdbx_strand_id
1 'polypeptide(L)'
;MLDEATLALAASVGTAVAQAAGTDAWTTFRDRLASTLGRGNAEREAAQRERLDRTAGRGEETAAAWRTRTEDLLEDLPPAERAALEAQLKALVREFNNPGIHGNLFLGNTAIQHGNDNIQVNRFGPHQ
;
A
#
# COMPACT_ATOMS: atom_id res chain seq x y z
N MET A 1 15.27 1.27 -19.04
CA MET A 1 14.39 0.12 -19.33
C MET A 1 14.28 -0.75 -18.10
N LEU A 2 13.08 -0.80 -17.55
CA LEU A 2 12.72 -1.65 -16.41
C LEU A 2 12.58 -3.11 -16.87
N ASP A 3 12.86 -4.05 -15.98
CA ASP A 3 12.58 -5.46 -16.24
C ASP A 3 11.09 -5.79 -16.04
N GLU A 4 10.68 -6.97 -16.51
CA GLU A 4 9.28 -7.42 -16.45
C GLU A 4 8.76 -7.53 -15.02
N ALA A 5 9.62 -7.88 -14.06
CA ALA A 5 9.23 -7.99 -12.66
C ALA A 5 8.95 -6.62 -12.05
N THR A 6 9.75 -5.60 -12.39
CA THR A 6 9.50 -4.22 -11.97
C THR A 6 8.21 -3.67 -12.57
N LEU A 7 7.93 -3.93 -13.86
CA LEU A 7 6.68 -3.53 -14.50
C LEU A 7 5.46 -4.19 -13.86
N ALA A 8 5.55 -5.49 -13.54
CA ALA A 8 4.49 -6.22 -12.84
C ALA A 8 4.26 -5.69 -11.41
N LEU A 9 5.33 -5.29 -10.71
CA LEU A 9 5.23 -4.65 -9.40
C LEU A 9 4.50 -3.30 -9.50
N ALA A 10 4.86 -2.45 -10.47
CA ALA A 10 4.20 -1.17 -10.67
C ALA A 10 2.70 -1.33 -10.98
N ALA A 11 2.35 -2.32 -11.81
CA ALA A 11 0.95 -2.67 -12.07
C ALA A 11 0.23 -3.11 -10.79
N SER A 12 0.89 -3.90 -9.94
CA SER A 12 0.34 -4.35 -8.67
C SER A 12 0.12 -3.20 -7.68
N VAL A 13 1.02 -2.21 -7.65
CA VAL A 13 0.85 -0.98 -6.87
C VAL A 13 -0.37 -0.20 -7.35
N GLY A 14 -0.53 -0.01 -8.67
CA GLY A 14 -1.69 0.66 -9.25
C GLY A 14 -3.01 -0.02 -8.86
N THR A 15 -3.08 -1.35 -8.98
CA THR A 15 -4.25 -2.13 -8.55
C THR A 15 -4.53 -1.98 -7.05
N ALA A 16 -3.50 -2.05 -6.20
CA ALA A 16 -3.67 -1.88 -4.76
C ALA A 16 -4.20 -0.48 -4.40
N VAL A 17 -3.74 0.58 -5.08
CA VAL A 17 -4.29 1.94 -4.90
C VAL A 17 -5.77 1.98 -5.28
N ALA A 18 -6.13 1.45 -6.45
CA ALA A 18 -7.52 1.47 -6.92
C ALA A 18 -8.46 0.63 -6.03
N GLN A 19 -7.98 -0.49 -5.48
CA GLN A 19 -8.74 -1.32 -4.55
C GLN A 19 -8.87 -0.69 -3.16
N ALA A 20 -7.83 -0.03 -2.67
CA ALA A 20 -7.87 0.67 -1.40
C ALA A 20 -8.76 1.91 -1.47
N ALA A 21 -8.76 2.61 -2.60
CA ALA A 21 -9.54 3.82 -2.81
C ALA A 21 -11.04 3.54 -2.73
N GLY A 22 -11.70 4.13 -1.72
CA GLY A 22 -13.12 3.90 -1.43
C GLY A 22 -13.39 2.85 -0.36
N THR A 23 -12.35 2.29 0.26
CA THR A 23 -12.45 1.43 1.44
C THR A 23 -12.01 2.16 2.70
N ASP A 24 -12.40 1.63 3.86
CA ASP A 24 -11.93 2.13 5.16
C ASP A 24 -10.40 1.99 5.34
N ALA A 25 -9.76 1.10 4.57
CA ALA A 25 -8.32 0.89 4.58
C ALA A 25 -7.55 2.00 3.81
N TRP A 26 -8.24 2.88 3.07
CA TRP A 26 -7.63 3.90 2.23
C TRP A 26 -6.64 4.79 2.99
N THR A 27 -7.05 5.32 4.14
CA THR A 27 -6.24 6.27 4.92
C THR A 27 -4.88 5.68 5.29
N THR A 28 -4.88 4.44 5.81
CA THR A 28 -3.65 3.75 6.25
C THR A 28 -2.77 3.39 5.06
N PHE A 29 -3.36 2.83 4.00
CA PHE A 29 -2.61 2.44 2.80
C PHE A 29 -1.98 3.66 2.11
N ARG A 30 -2.77 4.74 1.95
CA ARG A 30 -2.31 6.01 1.37
C ARG A 30 -1.12 6.57 2.11
N ASP A 31 -1.18 6.64 3.44
CA ASP A 31 -0.13 7.27 4.24
C ASP A 31 1.18 6.45 4.18
N ARG A 32 1.10 5.12 4.18
CA ARG A 32 2.27 4.24 3.99
C ARG A 32 2.86 4.29 2.59
N LEU A 33 2.00 4.34 1.56
CA LEU A 33 2.46 4.48 0.18
C LEU A 33 3.10 5.84 -0.05
N ALA A 34 2.52 6.92 0.48
CA ALA A 34 3.08 8.27 0.40
C ALA A 34 4.46 8.34 1.07
N SER A 35 4.64 7.71 2.25
CA SER A 35 5.94 7.64 2.90
C SER A 35 6.98 6.84 2.10
N THR A 36 6.58 5.67 1.61
CA THR A 36 7.43 4.81 0.76
C THR A 36 7.91 5.56 -0.49
N LEU A 37 7.00 6.24 -1.20
CA LEU A 37 7.32 6.99 -2.42
C LEU A 37 8.05 8.32 -2.13
N GLY A 38 7.80 8.93 -0.98
CA GLY A 38 8.46 10.15 -0.53
C GLY A 38 9.87 9.92 0.01
N ARG A 39 10.23 8.65 0.28
CA ARG A 39 11.58 8.22 0.68
C ARG A 39 12.10 8.99 1.91
N GLY A 40 11.22 9.25 2.89
CA GLY A 40 11.54 9.97 4.12
C GLY A 40 11.69 11.49 3.97
N ASN A 41 11.42 12.06 2.80
CA ASN A 41 11.36 13.51 2.60
C ASN A 41 9.92 14.01 2.77
N ALA A 42 9.68 14.79 3.82
CA ALA A 42 8.34 15.25 4.19
C ALA A 42 7.60 16.02 3.09
N GLU A 43 8.29 16.84 2.29
CA GLU A 43 7.67 17.58 1.18
C GLU A 43 7.23 16.62 0.06
N ARG A 44 8.07 15.64 -0.25
CA ARG A 44 7.74 14.60 -1.24
C ARG A 44 6.59 13.74 -0.76
N GLU A 45 6.60 13.33 0.51
CA GLU A 45 5.50 12.55 1.11
C GLU A 45 4.17 13.30 1.01
N ALA A 46 4.14 14.58 1.40
CA ALA A 46 2.96 15.42 1.31
C ALA A 46 2.45 15.53 -0.15
N ALA A 47 3.35 15.74 -1.12
CA ALA A 47 3.00 15.81 -2.53
C ALA A 47 2.44 14.50 -3.09
N GLN A 48 2.97 13.34 -2.66
CA GLN A 48 2.41 12.04 -3.06
C GLN A 48 1.04 11.80 -2.42
N ARG A 49 0.87 12.17 -1.15
CA ARG A 49 -0.40 12.02 -0.43
C ARG A 49 -1.52 12.84 -1.08
N GLU A 50 -1.26 14.11 -1.38
CA GLU A 50 -2.22 14.98 -2.06
C GLU A 50 -2.60 14.42 -3.44
N ARG A 51 -1.61 13.89 -4.17
CA ARG A 51 -1.88 13.25 -5.46
C ARG A 51 -2.73 12.00 -5.32
N LEU A 52 -2.44 11.14 -4.34
CA LEU A 52 -3.21 9.94 -4.05
C LEU A 52 -4.67 10.33 -3.81
N ASP A 53 -4.91 11.32 -2.95
CA ASP A 53 -6.25 11.83 -2.64
C ASP A 53 -6.98 12.37 -3.87
N ARG A 54 -6.30 13.11 -4.75
CA ARG A 54 -6.90 13.66 -5.97
C ARG A 54 -7.33 12.59 -6.97
N THR A 55 -6.60 11.48 -7.00
CA THR A 55 -6.84 10.37 -7.94
C THR A 55 -7.70 9.26 -7.35
N ALA A 56 -8.02 9.31 -6.05
CA ALA A 56 -8.85 8.30 -5.40
C ALA A 56 -10.26 8.26 -6.03
N GLY A 57 -10.84 7.07 -6.14
CA GLY A 57 -12.23 6.88 -6.58
C GLY A 57 -12.45 6.89 -8.09
N ARG A 58 -11.40 6.95 -8.92
CA ARG A 58 -11.51 6.86 -10.39
C ARG A 58 -11.27 5.44 -10.95
N GLY A 59 -11.25 4.43 -10.07
CA GLY A 59 -11.17 3.01 -10.45
C GLY A 59 -9.95 2.69 -11.32
N GLU A 60 -10.21 2.22 -12.55
CA GLU A 60 -9.15 1.82 -13.50
C GLU A 60 -8.22 2.97 -13.91
N GLU A 61 -8.75 4.21 -14.00
CA GLU A 61 -7.93 5.40 -14.29
C GLU A 61 -6.90 5.63 -13.17
N THR A 62 -7.31 5.40 -11.92
CA THR A 62 -6.42 5.44 -10.75
C THR A 62 -5.33 4.39 -10.88
N ALA A 63 -5.67 3.15 -11.23
CA ALA A 63 -4.69 2.07 -11.35
C ALA A 63 -3.64 2.36 -12.42
N ALA A 64 -4.07 2.81 -13.62
CA ALA A 64 -3.16 3.15 -14.71
C ALA A 64 -2.24 4.32 -14.35
N ALA A 65 -2.78 5.39 -13.76
CA ALA A 65 -1.99 6.56 -13.38
C ALA A 65 -0.90 6.22 -12.35
N TRP A 66 -1.23 5.39 -11.35
CA TRP A 66 -0.28 4.98 -10.31
C TRP A 66 0.73 3.93 -10.77
N ARG A 67 0.35 3.08 -11.73
CA ARG A 67 1.29 2.21 -12.43
C ARG A 67 2.36 3.04 -13.14
N THR A 68 1.98 3.90 -14.07
CA THR A 68 2.92 4.72 -14.85
C THR A 68 3.81 5.55 -13.95
N ARG A 69 3.24 6.18 -12.92
CA ARG A 69 4.03 6.97 -11.97
C ARG A 69 5.06 6.15 -11.19
N THR A 70 4.72 4.91 -10.85
CA THR A 70 5.66 4.01 -10.16
C THR A 70 6.77 3.57 -11.10
N GLU A 71 6.44 3.28 -12.36
CA GLU A 71 7.41 2.98 -13.42
C GLU A 71 8.39 4.15 -13.59
N ASP A 72 7.89 5.38 -13.81
CA ASP A 72 8.71 6.59 -13.97
C ASP A 72 9.67 6.78 -12.78
N LEU A 73 9.15 6.65 -11.56
CA LEU A 73 9.96 6.82 -10.34
C LEU A 73 11.05 5.76 -10.26
N LEU A 74 10.77 4.50 -10.58
CA LEU A 74 11.75 3.41 -10.50
C LEU A 74 12.80 3.52 -11.60
N GLU A 75 12.42 4.00 -12.78
CA GLU A 75 13.35 4.23 -13.89
C GLU A 75 14.35 5.35 -13.58
N ASP A 76 13.92 6.42 -12.91
CA ASP A 76 14.76 7.55 -12.54
C ASP A 76 15.76 7.25 -11.39
N LEU A 77 15.62 6.12 -10.70
CA LEU A 77 16.44 5.78 -9.54
C LEU A 77 17.74 5.04 -9.89
N PRO A 78 18.84 5.33 -9.15
CA PRO A 78 20.02 4.47 -9.15
C PRO A 78 19.66 3.02 -8.79
N PRO A 79 20.35 2.00 -9.34
CA PRO A 79 19.97 0.59 -9.14
C PRO A 79 19.80 0.16 -7.67
N ALA A 80 20.64 0.65 -6.77
CA ALA A 80 20.55 0.32 -5.34
C ALA A 80 19.29 0.94 -4.68
N GLU A 81 18.98 2.19 -4.99
CA GLU A 81 17.78 2.86 -4.49
C GLU A 81 16.51 2.25 -5.10
N ARG A 82 16.55 1.90 -6.39
CA ARG A 82 15.46 1.19 -7.07
C ARG A 82 15.17 -0.13 -6.36
N ALA A 83 16.17 -0.98 -6.14
CA ALA A 83 15.98 -2.28 -5.49
C ALA A 83 15.41 -2.12 -4.06
N ALA A 84 15.87 -1.12 -3.31
CA ALA A 84 15.35 -0.83 -1.98
C ALA A 84 13.88 -0.36 -2.02
N LEU A 85 13.50 0.45 -3.01
CA LEU A 85 12.13 0.90 -3.19
C LEU A 85 11.22 -0.23 -3.67
N GLU A 86 11.67 -1.06 -4.60
CA GLU A 86 10.94 -2.25 -5.06
C GLU A 86 10.63 -3.20 -3.91
N ALA A 87 11.60 -3.45 -3.02
CA ALA A 87 11.40 -4.28 -1.84
C ALA A 87 10.32 -3.72 -0.89
N GLN A 88 10.35 -2.40 -0.65
CA GLN A 88 9.34 -1.73 0.19
C GLN A 88 7.95 -1.77 -0.44
N LEU A 89 7.84 -1.48 -1.75
CA LEU A 89 6.58 -1.54 -2.48
C LEU A 89 6.00 -2.96 -2.50
N LYS A 90 6.86 -3.97 -2.73
CA LYS A 90 6.44 -5.38 -2.71
C LYS A 90 5.94 -5.81 -1.34
N ALA A 91 6.60 -5.37 -0.26
CA ALA A 91 6.15 -5.63 1.09
C ALA A 91 4.78 -4.98 1.37
N LEU A 92 4.61 -3.71 1.00
CA LEU A 92 3.36 -2.97 1.19
C LEU A 92 2.19 -3.59 0.42
N VAL A 93 2.39 -3.93 -0.87
CA VAL A 93 1.36 -4.58 -1.69
C VAL A 93 1.00 -5.95 -1.14
N ARG A 94 1.98 -6.72 -0.66
CA ARG A 94 1.72 -8.04 -0.05
C ARG A 94 0.94 -7.90 1.26
N GLU A 95 1.27 -6.91 2.08
CA GLU A 95 0.57 -6.65 3.34
C GLU A 95 -0.90 -6.29 3.08
N PHE A 96 -1.14 -5.41 2.11
CA PHE A 96 -2.49 -5.05 1.69
C PHE A 96 -3.23 -6.27 1.13
N ASN A 97 -2.67 -6.98 0.16
CA ASN A 97 -3.31 -8.17 -0.42
C ASN A 97 -3.48 -9.37 0.54
N ASN A 98 -3.00 -9.29 1.77
CA ASN A 98 -3.22 -10.33 2.77
C ASN A 98 -4.63 -10.19 3.38
N PRO A 99 -5.56 -11.12 3.10
CA PRO A 99 -6.94 -11.03 3.58
C PRO A 99 -7.07 -11.00 5.12
N GLY A 100 -6.02 -11.40 5.86
CA GLY A 100 -5.97 -11.27 7.33
C GLY A 100 -5.76 -9.84 7.85
N ILE A 101 -5.32 -8.89 7.01
CA ILE A 101 -5.05 -7.49 7.38
C ILE A 101 -6.19 -6.56 6.94
N HIS A 102 -6.97 -6.96 5.93
CA HIS A 102 -8.18 -6.25 5.48
C HIS A 102 -9.32 -6.23 6.53
N GLY A 103 -9.12 -6.85 7.70
CA GLY A 103 -9.99 -6.72 8.87
C GLY A 103 -9.25 -6.32 10.16
N ASN A 104 -7.94 -6.61 10.31
CA ASN A 104 -7.21 -6.43 11.57
C ASN A 104 -5.97 -5.53 11.40
N LEU A 105 -6.02 -4.36 12.04
CA LEU A 105 -4.85 -3.53 12.30
C LEU A 105 -4.20 -4.01 13.60
N PHE A 106 -3.05 -4.68 13.49
CA PHE A 106 -2.25 -5.05 14.66
C PHE A 106 -1.31 -3.89 15.04
N LEU A 107 -1.59 -3.24 16.17
CA LEU A 107 -0.74 -2.21 16.77
C LEU A 107 -0.16 -2.78 18.08
N GLY A 108 1.00 -3.42 17.98
CA GLY A 108 1.68 -4.01 19.14
C GLY A 108 0.85 -5.08 19.84
N ASN A 109 0.60 -4.92 21.14
CA ASN A 109 -0.15 -5.86 21.98
C ASN A 109 -1.67 -5.82 21.74
N THR A 110 -2.14 -4.96 20.84
CA THR A 110 -3.57 -4.68 20.65
C THR A 110 -4.00 -5.02 19.24
N ALA A 111 -5.00 -5.89 19.12
CA ALA A 111 -5.70 -6.15 17.87
C ALA A 111 -6.90 -5.21 17.77
N ILE A 112 -6.94 -4.35 16.74
CA ILE A 112 -8.12 -3.54 16.41
C ILE A 112 -8.71 -4.10 15.12
N GLN A 113 -9.95 -4.59 15.19
CA GLN A 113 -10.69 -5.15 14.07
C GLN A 113 -11.84 -4.22 13.68
N HIS A 114 -11.94 -3.84 12.41
CA HIS A 114 -13.06 -3.07 11.86
C HIS A 114 -13.73 -3.85 10.72
N GLY A 115 -15.06 -4.01 10.80
CA GLY A 115 -15.88 -4.66 9.78
C GLY A 115 -17.32 -4.88 10.26
N ASN A 116 -18.29 -4.84 9.34
CA ASN A 116 -19.66 -5.29 9.59
C ASN A 116 -19.62 -6.83 9.63
N ASP A 117 -20.04 -7.45 10.73
CA ASP A 117 -19.96 -8.91 11.03
C ASP A 117 -18.66 -9.43 11.69
N ASN A 118 -17.99 -8.60 12.50
CA ASN A 118 -16.84 -9.05 13.29
C ASN A 118 -17.22 -10.13 14.34
N ILE A 119 -16.57 -11.31 14.25
CA ILE A 119 -16.59 -12.34 15.30
C ILE A 119 -15.16 -12.58 15.78
N GLN A 120 -14.86 -12.14 17.00
CA GLN A 120 -13.59 -12.41 17.67
C GLN A 120 -13.78 -13.44 18.79
N VAL A 121 -13.18 -14.62 18.65
CA VAL A 121 -13.16 -15.65 19.71
C VAL A 121 -11.81 -15.59 20.42
N ASN A 122 -11.77 -14.86 21.54
CA ASN A 122 -10.60 -14.82 22.42
C ASN A 122 -10.71 -15.92 23.49
N ARG A 123 -9.77 -16.87 23.51
CA ARG A 123 -9.63 -17.85 24.59
C ARG A 123 -8.31 -17.61 25.32
N PHE A 124 -8.38 -17.23 26.59
CA PHE A 124 -7.22 -17.14 27.48
C PHE A 124 -7.37 -18.16 28.62
N GLY A 125 -6.31 -18.94 28.86
CA GLY A 125 -6.25 -19.96 29.91
C GLY A 125 -5.87 -21.36 29.37
N PRO A 126 -5.29 -22.25 30.20
CA PRO A 126 -4.92 -23.59 29.76
C PRO A 126 -6.18 -24.43 29.45
N HIS A 127 -6.09 -25.23 28.40
CA HIS A 127 -7.10 -26.24 28.09
C HIS A 127 -7.15 -27.26 29.24
N GLN A 128 -8.32 -27.39 29.87
CA GLN A 128 -8.65 -28.63 30.58
C GLN A 128 -9.33 -29.59 29.61
#